data_AF-A0A3T0N4P8-F1
#
_entry.id   AF-A0A3T0N4P8-F1
#
_cell.length_a   1.000
_cell.length_b   1.000
_cell.length_c   1.000
_cell.angle_alpha   90.00
_cell.angle_beta   90.00
_cell.angle_gamma   90.00
#
_symmetry.space_group_name_H-M   'P 1'
#
loop_
_entity.id
_entity.type
_entity.pdbx_description
1 polymer ?
#
loop_
_entity_poly.entity_id
_entity_poly.type
_entity_poly.pdbx_seq_one_letter_code
_entity_poly.pdbx_strand_id
1 'polypeptide(L)'
;MSVFDEKYLMAEVASLSGLPKGKFQLWHGRYSITGAGHSPVGGGVKGAPRSFSFNHVMEFALAKEFVEAGVSPSMAFKFAPFFAYTGGDAFEGTPERCPGLPFHFEHGRTLFAINAKGHWIGCWEPSNPGTLSEVFNALENHFVMVNASTVFSRVCNRMGRHPYEILEEAYTCRPSI
;
A
#
# COMPACT_ATOMS: atom_id res chain seq x y z
N MET A 1 -20.12 4.56 1.27
CA MET A 1 -19.69 3.59 0.25
C MET A 1 -18.20 3.42 0.46
N SER A 2 -17.79 2.21 0.81
CA SER A 2 -16.43 1.95 1.26
C SER A 2 -15.46 2.01 0.10
N VAL A 3 -14.24 2.46 0.37
CA VAL A 3 -13.18 2.55 -0.64
C VAL A 3 -12.85 1.19 -1.28
N PHE A 4 -13.18 0.10 -0.60
CA PHE A 4 -12.96 -1.28 -1.06
C PHE A 4 -13.88 -1.72 -2.20
N ASP A 5 -15.07 -1.11 -2.29
CA ASP A 5 -16.08 -1.49 -3.29
C ASP A 5 -15.90 -0.73 -4.61
N GLU A 6 -15.14 0.37 -4.58
CA GLU A 6 -14.88 1.23 -5.71
C GLU A 6 -14.00 0.56 -6.78
N LYS A 7 -14.30 0.88 -8.04
CA LYS A 7 -13.56 0.45 -9.21
C LYS A 7 -12.97 1.65 -9.91
N TYR A 8 -11.68 1.58 -10.18
CA TYR A 8 -10.92 2.65 -10.83
C TYR A 8 -10.50 2.24 -12.22
N LEU A 9 -10.49 3.17 -13.16
CA LEU A 9 -9.90 3.03 -14.48
C LEU A 9 -8.40 3.34 -14.42
N MET A 10 -7.66 2.95 -15.46
CA MET A 10 -6.21 3.18 -15.55
C MET A 10 -5.79 4.64 -15.31
N ALA A 11 -6.58 5.60 -15.83
CA ALA A 11 -6.28 7.02 -15.67
C ALA A 11 -6.44 7.48 -14.21
N GLU A 12 -7.44 6.94 -13.52
CA GLU A 12 -7.70 7.23 -12.11
C GLU A 12 -6.60 6.61 -11.24
N VAL A 13 -6.21 5.35 -11.48
CA VAL A 13 -5.10 4.72 -10.73
C VAL A 13 -3.81 5.52 -10.89
N ALA A 14 -3.48 5.96 -12.11
CA ALA A 14 -2.30 6.79 -12.34
C ALA A 14 -2.37 8.11 -11.54
N SER A 15 -3.51 8.80 -11.60
CA SER A 15 -3.74 10.06 -10.88
C SER A 15 -3.64 9.88 -9.36
N LEU A 16 -4.38 8.91 -8.81
CA LEU A 16 -4.48 8.66 -7.36
C LEU A 16 -3.16 8.17 -6.76
N SER A 17 -2.43 7.29 -7.47
CA SER A 17 -1.08 6.87 -7.08
C SER A 17 -0.02 7.98 -7.24
N GLY A 18 -0.37 9.09 -7.91
CA GLY A 18 0.54 10.21 -8.18
C GLY A 18 1.61 9.87 -9.20
N LEU A 19 1.32 8.96 -10.13
CA LEU A 19 2.19 8.58 -11.24
C LEU A 19 1.78 9.30 -12.53
N PRO A 20 2.75 9.77 -13.34
CA PRO A 20 2.47 10.18 -14.70
C PRO A 20 1.86 9.02 -15.51
N LYS A 21 0.86 9.29 -16.34
CA LYS A 21 0.12 8.26 -17.11
C LYS A 21 1.04 7.32 -17.90
N GLY A 22 2.06 7.85 -18.58
CA GLY A 22 3.01 7.03 -19.33
C GLY A 22 3.85 6.11 -18.45
N LYS A 23 4.24 6.58 -17.26
CA LYS A 23 5.00 5.79 -16.27
C LYS A 23 4.12 4.68 -15.68
N PHE A 24 2.85 4.99 -15.38
CA PHE A 24 1.87 3.97 -14.96
C PHE A 24 1.69 2.90 -16.04
N GLN A 25 1.45 3.27 -17.30
CA GLN A 25 1.28 2.31 -18.40
C GLN A 25 2.50 1.40 -18.58
N LEU A 26 3.70 1.98 -18.53
CA LEU A 26 4.97 1.26 -18.61
C LEU A 26 5.10 0.25 -17.46
N TRP A 27 4.87 0.70 -16.22
CA TRP A 27 5.02 -0.14 -15.02
C TRP A 27 3.95 -1.21 -14.93
N HIS A 28 2.69 -0.89 -15.23
CA HIS A 28 1.61 -1.87 -15.29
C HIS A 28 1.90 -2.96 -16.34
N GLY A 29 2.40 -2.60 -17.53
CA GLY A 29 2.76 -3.59 -18.54
C GLY A 29 3.97 -4.47 -18.18
N ARG A 30 4.91 -3.96 -17.38
CA ARG A 30 6.17 -4.66 -17.04
C ARG A 30 6.15 -5.41 -15.72
N TYR A 31 5.45 -4.88 -14.70
CA TYR A 31 5.60 -5.31 -13.31
C TYR A 31 4.30 -5.72 -12.63
N SER A 32 3.11 -5.34 -13.14
CA SER A 32 1.84 -5.79 -12.52
C SER A 32 1.58 -7.29 -12.65
N ILE A 33 2.36 -7.99 -13.48
CA ILE A 33 2.27 -9.45 -13.69
C ILE A 33 3.18 -10.22 -12.72
N THR A 34 4.17 -9.58 -12.08
CA THR A 34 5.32 -10.31 -11.50
C THR A 34 5.23 -10.61 -10.00
N GLY A 35 4.15 -10.25 -9.28
CA GLY A 35 4.19 -10.28 -7.81
C GLY A 35 3.18 -11.17 -7.11
N ALA A 36 1.88 -10.88 -7.24
CA ALA A 36 0.89 -11.35 -6.27
C ALA A 36 -0.40 -11.92 -6.88
N GLY A 37 -0.46 -12.12 -8.20
CA GLY A 37 -1.64 -12.72 -8.85
C GLY A 37 -2.90 -11.83 -8.86
N HIS A 38 -2.85 -10.62 -8.32
CA HIS A 38 -3.95 -9.66 -8.34
C HIS A 38 -3.95 -8.88 -9.65
N SER A 39 -4.53 -9.50 -10.68
CA SER A 39 -4.76 -8.82 -11.96
C SER A 39 -6.00 -7.92 -11.87
N PRO A 40 -6.01 -6.77 -12.57
CA PRO A 40 -7.22 -5.98 -12.74
C PRO A 40 -8.32 -6.83 -13.37
N VAL A 41 -9.57 -6.56 -13.00
CA VAL A 41 -10.74 -7.27 -13.51
C VAL A 41 -11.17 -6.63 -14.83
N GLY A 42 -11.47 -7.46 -15.83
CA GLY A 42 -11.84 -7.02 -17.18
C GLY A 42 -10.64 -6.74 -18.08
N GLY A 43 -10.91 -6.29 -19.30
CA GLY A 43 -9.92 -6.23 -20.38
C GLY A 43 -9.76 -7.56 -21.13
N GLY A 44 -9.39 -7.48 -22.42
CA GLY A 44 -9.29 -8.64 -23.31
C GLY A 44 -10.49 -8.84 -24.23
N VAL A 45 -11.63 -8.20 -23.93
CA VAL A 45 -12.83 -8.14 -24.79
C VAL A 45 -13.08 -6.69 -25.21
N LYS A 46 -13.36 -6.48 -26.50
CA LYS A 46 -13.68 -5.16 -27.06
C LYS A 46 -14.91 -4.59 -26.34
N GLY A 47 -14.76 -3.46 -25.66
CA GLY A 47 -15.84 -2.78 -24.92
C GLY A 47 -15.82 -2.93 -23.40
N ALA A 48 -14.95 -3.77 -22.83
CA ALA A 48 -14.80 -3.93 -21.38
C ALA A 48 -13.46 -3.34 -20.89
N PRO A 49 -13.43 -2.09 -20.40
CA PRO A 49 -12.20 -1.50 -19.87
C PRO A 49 -11.71 -2.25 -18.63
N ARG A 50 -10.39 -2.25 -18.41
CA ARG A 50 -9.81 -2.80 -17.18
C ARG A 50 -10.24 -1.96 -15.98
N SER A 51 -10.66 -2.63 -14.92
CA SER A 51 -11.03 -2.04 -13.64
C SER A 51 -10.06 -2.49 -12.55
N PHE A 52 -9.71 -1.56 -11.67
CA PHE A 52 -8.72 -1.71 -10.62
C PHE A 52 -9.40 -1.47 -9.27
N SER A 53 -8.87 -2.06 -8.21
CA SER A 53 -9.31 -1.82 -6.83
C SER A 53 -8.42 -0.77 -6.15
N PHE A 54 -8.83 -0.34 -4.95
CA PHE A 54 -8.02 0.53 -4.10
C PHE A 54 -6.63 -0.04 -3.80
N ASN A 55 -6.52 -1.36 -3.61
CA ASN A 55 -5.25 -2.04 -3.37
C ASN A 55 -4.25 -1.81 -4.51
N HIS A 56 -4.72 -1.77 -5.77
CA HIS A 56 -3.85 -1.44 -6.90
C HIS A 56 -3.34 0.00 -6.78
N VAL A 57 -4.20 0.95 -6.40
CA VAL A 57 -3.78 2.35 -6.18
C VAL A 57 -2.65 2.41 -5.14
N MET A 58 -2.81 1.70 -4.02
CA MET A 58 -1.81 1.66 -2.95
C MET A 58 -0.53 0.95 -3.34
N GLU A 59 -0.61 -0.16 -4.08
CA GLU A 59 0.55 -0.87 -4.62
C GLU A 59 1.42 0.07 -5.47
N PHE A 60 0.82 0.76 -6.43
CA PHE A 60 1.54 1.70 -7.30
C PHE A 60 2.05 2.92 -6.53
N ALA A 61 1.29 3.44 -5.56
CA ALA A 61 1.71 4.56 -4.74
C ALA A 61 2.95 4.21 -3.87
N LEU A 62 2.96 3.04 -3.25
CA LEU A 62 4.10 2.58 -2.45
C LEU A 62 5.31 2.24 -3.31
N ALA A 63 5.09 1.54 -4.44
CA ALA A 63 6.18 1.24 -5.37
C ALA A 63 6.85 2.51 -5.89
N LYS A 64 6.06 3.57 -6.17
CA LYS A 64 6.57 4.89 -6.53
C LYS A 64 7.51 5.44 -5.46
N GLU A 65 7.10 5.44 -4.20
CA GLU A 65 7.87 6.05 -3.10
C GLU A 65 9.18 5.30 -2.84
N PHE A 66 9.17 3.96 -2.94
CA PHE A 66 10.42 3.18 -2.89
C PHE A 66 11.35 3.49 -4.06
N VAL A 67 10.81 3.63 -5.27
CA VAL A 67 11.62 4.00 -6.45
C VAL A 67 12.21 5.40 -6.30
N GLU A 68 11.44 6.36 -5.78
CA GLU A 68 11.93 7.71 -5.48
C GLU A 68 12.99 7.71 -4.37
N ALA A 69 12.92 6.75 -3.45
CA ALA A 69 13.95 6.49 -2.44
C ALA A 69 15.16 5.68 -2.95
N GLY A 70 15.25 5.40 -4.26
CA GLY A 70 16.40 4.77 -4.89
C GLY A 70 16.32 3.25 -5.08
N VAL A 71 15.19 2.62 -4.74
CA VAL A 71 14.97 1.18 -4.99
C VAL A 71 14.68 0.94 -6.48
N SER A 72 15.15 -0.17 -7.03
CA SER A 72 14.78 -0.52 -8.41
C SER A 72 13.27 -0.79 -8.54
N PRO A 73 12.62 -0.44 -9.67
CA PRO A 73 11.20 -0.73 -9.86
C PRO A 73 10.84 -2.21 -9.69
N SER A 74 11.69 -3.12 -10.18
CA SER A 74 11.49 -4.57 -10.03
C SER A 74 11.37 -4.98 -8.55
N MET A 75 12.28 -4.49 -7.70
CA MET A 75 12.25 -4.78 -6.26
C MET A 75 11.08 -4.08 -5.56
N ALA A 76 10.76 -2.84 -5.93
CA ALA A 76 9.62 -2.13 -5.38
C ALA A 76 8.30 -2.85 -5.67
N PHE A 77 8.07 -3.30 -6.90
CA PHE A 77 6.88 -4.06 -7.29
C PHE A 77 6.89 -5.52 -6.83
N LYS A 78 8.05 -6.08 -6.46
CA LYS A 78 8.11 -7.37 -5.76
C LYS A 78 7.49 -7.27 -4.37
N PHE A 79 7.71 -6.17 -3.65
CA PHE A 79 7.31 -6.06 -2.24
C PHE A 79 6.06 -5.22 -1.99
N ALA A 80 5.76 -4.21 -2.79
CA ALA A 80 4.55 -3.38 -2.65
C ALA A 80 3.24 -4.19 -2.49
N PRO A 81 3.06 -5.34 -3.17
CA PRO A 81 1.88 -6.18 -3.00
C PRO A 81 1.67 -6.70 -1.57
N PHE A 82 2.72 -6.90 -0.78
CA PHE A 82 2.56 -7.35 0.61
C PHE A 82 1.77 -6.32 1.42
N PHE A 83 2.09 -5.04 1.32
CA PHE A 83 1.25 -4.02 1.98
C PHE A 83 -0.14 -3.94 1.37
N ALA A 84 -0.22 -3.96 0.04
CA ALA A 84 -1.43 -3.66 -0.70
C ALA A 84 -2.50 -4.76 -0.59
N TYR A 85 -2.12 -6.03 -0.50
CA TYR A 85 -3.06 -7.16 -0.55
C TYR A 85 -3.02 -8.08 0.65
N THR A 86 -1.96 -8.01 1.48
CA THR A 86 -1.95 -8.72 2.75
C THR A 86 -2.36 -7.77 3.86
N GLY A 87 -3.06 -8.31 4.86
CA GLY A 87 -3.34 -7.60 6.09
C GLY A 87 -2.08 -7.50 6.95
N GLY A 88 -2.26 -7.24 8.23
CA GLY A 88 -1.19 -7.32 9.22
C GLY A 88 -1.77 -7.86 10.50
N ASP A 89 -0.94 -8.57 11.24
CA ASP A 89 -1.34 -9.15 12.51
C ASP A 89 -1.75 -8.03 13.48
N ALA A 90 -2.75 -8.31 14.29
CA ALA A 90 -3.10 -7.49 15.43
C ALA A 90 -1.92 -7.47 16.44
N PHE A 91 -1.68 -6.32 17.04
CA PHE A 91 -0.82 -6.19 18.22
C PHE A 91 -1.63 -5.62 19.39
N GLU A 92 -1.12 -5.71 20.62
CA GLU A 92 -1.86 -5.46 21.88
C GLU A 92 -2.90 -4.33 21.79
N GLY A 93 -4.19 -4.70 21.79
CA GLY A 93 -5.32 -3.77 21.80
C GLY A 93 -5.68 -3.13 20.46
N THR A 94 -5.08 -3.57 19.35
CA THR A 94 -5.33 -3.05 17.99
C THR A 94 -5.99 -4.11 17.10
N PRO A 95 -6.86 -3.72 16.16
CA PRO A 95 -7.40 -4.65 15.17
C PRO A 95 -6.31 -5.07 14.17
N GLU A 96 -6.52 -6.22 13.52
CA GLU A 96 -5.71 -6.63 12.37
C GLU A 96 -5.74 -5.55 11.29
N ARG A 97 -4.57 -5.24 10.71
CA ARG A 97 -4.46 -4.25 9.64
C ARG A 97 -5.19 -4.75 8.39
N CYS A 98 -6.09 -3.93 7.85
CA CYS A 98 -6.77 -4.26 6.61
C CYS A 98 -5.81 -4.16 5.41
N PRO A 99 -5.93 -5.05 4.39
CA PRO A 99 -5.16 -4.96 3.16
C PRO A 99 -5.25 -3.57 2.50
N GLY A 100 -4.11 -3.02 2.09
CA GLY A 100 -4.04 -1.71 1.45
C GLY A 100 -4.21 -0.53 2.41
N LEU A 101 -4.51 -0.75 3.68
CA LEU A 101 -4.60 0.30 4.68
C LEU A 101 -3.40 0.28 5.64
N PRO A 102 -2.96 1.45 6.15
CA PRO A 102 -2.13 1.50 7.34
C PRO A 102 -2.94 1.10 8.58
N PHE A 103 -2.25 0.83 9.70
CA PHE A 103 -2.86 0.82 11.04
C PHE A 103 -3.55 2.17 11.32
N HIS A 104 -4.55 2.15 12.22
CA HIS A 104 -5.27 3.36 12.63
C HIS A 104 -4.30 4.39 13.23
N PHE A 105 -4.55 5.68 12.98
CA PHE A 105 -3.65 6.76 13.40
C PHE A 105 -3.50 6.89 14.92
N GLU A 106 -4.50 6.41 15.67
CA GLU A 106 -4.46 6.36 17.14
C GLU A 106 -3.36 5.43 17.67
N HIS A 107 -2.95 4.43 16.89
CA HIS A 107 -1.90 3.49 17.27
C HIS A 107 -0.52 3.89 16.74
N GLY A 108 -0.43 4.99 15.97
CA GLY A 108 0.82 5.50 15.42
C GLY A 108 0.86 5.50 13.89
N ARG A 109 2.06 5.33 13.33
CA ARG A 109 2.33 5.40 11.89
C ARG A 109 2.78 4.05 11.38
N THR A 110 2.20 3.61 10.28
CA THR A 110 2.66 2.39 9.61
C THR A 110 3.91 2.68 8.81
N LEU A 111 4.97 1.97 9.15
CA LEU A 111 6.24 1.98 8.43
C LEU A 111 6.32 0.72 7.57
N PHE A 112 6.92 0.87 6.39
CA PHE A 112 7.15 -0.23 5.47
C PHE A 112 8.59 -0.20 4.98
N ALA A 113 9.35 -1.24 5.30
CA ALA A 113 10.74 -1.39 4.94
C ALA A 113 10.96 -2.58 4.01
N ILE A 114 11.90 -2.46 3.07
CA ILE A 114 12.27 -3.51 2.14
C ILE A 114 13.78 -3.57 1.94
N ASN A 115 14.28 -4.76 1.62
CA ASN A 115 15.63 -4.95 1.11
C ASN A 115 15.69 -6.13 0.12
N ALA A 116 16.88 -6.58 -0.24
CA ALA A 116 17.04 -7.70 -1.17
C ALA A 116 16.48 -9.03 -0.64
N LYS A 117 16.47 -9.23 0.68
CA LYS A 117 16.09 -10.48 1.36
C LYS A 117 14.59 -10.54 1.68
N GLY A 118 13.98 -9.42 2.03
CA GLY A 118 12.60 -9.43 2.52
C GLY A 118 12.00 -8.05 2.70
N HIS A 119 10.94 -8.02 3.49
CA HIS A 119 10.19 -6.82 3.85
C HIS A 119 9.74 -6.88 5.30
N TRP A 120 9.38 -5.72 5.85
CA TRP A 120 8.84 -5.58 7.20
C TRP A 120 7.79 -4.46 7.19
N ILE A 121 6.61 -4.73 7.78
CA ILE A 121 5.52 -3.76 7.95
C ILE A 121 5.18 -3.74 9.43
N GLY A 122 5.14 -2.57 10.04
CA GLY A 122 4.77 -2.45 11.45
C GLY A 122 4.36 -1.05 11.83
N CYS A 123 3.80 -0.93 13.03
CA CYS A 123 3.38 0.35 13.59
C CYS A 123 4.53 0.98 14.39
N TRP A 124 4.77 2.26 14.16
CA TRP A 124 5.72 3.08 14.90
C TRP A 124 4.97 4.17 15.66
N GLU A 125 5.28 4.29 16.94
CA GLU A 125 4.87 5.40 17.78
C GLU A 125 6.08 6.02 18.49
N PRO A 126 6.07 7.33 18.77
CA PRO A 126 7.20 7.99 19.45
C PRO A 126 7.52 7.39 20.83
N SER A 127 6.54 6.82 21.51
CA SER A 127 6.65 6.16 22.82
C SER A 127 7.28 4.78 22.77
N ASN A 128 7.32 4.13 21.60
CA ASN A 128 7.92 2.80 21.42
C ASN A 128 9.19 2.91 20.55
N PRO A 129 10.38 3.11 21.16
CA PRO A 129 11.63 3.19 20.42
C PRO A 129 12.06 1.84 19.80
N GLY A 130 11.41 0.72 20.16
CA GLY A 130 11.77 -0.62 19.75
C GLY A 130 11.55 -0.91 18.26
N THR A 131 10.72 -0.14 17.57
CA THR A 131 10.36 -0.42 16.16
C THR A 131 11.57 -0.46 15.23
N LEU A 132 12.57 0.42 15.42
CA LEU A 132 13.79 0.37 14.61
C LEU A 132 14.58 -0.91 14.87
N SER A 133 14.66 -1.35 16.13
CA SER A 133 15.29 -2.62 16.49
C SER A 133 14.57 -3.81 15.86
N GLU A 134 13.24 -3.79 15.80
CA GLU A 134 12.45 -4.81 15.09
C GLU A 134 12.78 -4.84 13.59
N VAL A 135 12.89 -3.67 12.94
CA VAL A 135 13.27 -3.61 11.53
C VAL A 135 14.68 -4.18 11.31
N PHE A 136 15.65 -3.83 12.16
CA PHE A 136 17.01 -4.37 12.08
C PHE A 136 17.05 -5.89 12.35
N ASN A 137 16.20 -6.39 13.25
CA ASN A 137 16.08 -7.83 13.48
C ASN A 137 15.47 -8.56 12.27
N ALA A 138 14.51 -7.95 11.59
CA ALA A 138 13.82 -8.54 10.44
C ALA A 138 14.62 -8.45 9.13
N LEU A 139 15.31 -7.33 8.89
CA LEU A 139 15.95 -6.99 7.61
C LEU A 139 17.46 -6.83 7.68
N GLU A 140 18.09 -7.02 8.85
CA GLU A 140 19.52 -6.81 9.06
C GLU A 140 19.96 -5.37 8.71
N ASN A 141 21.19 -5.17 8.22
CA ASN A 141 21.90 -3.89 8.22
C ASN A 141 21.51 -2.88 7.13
N HIS A 142 20.83 -3.30 6.06
CA HIS A 142 20.54 -2.42 4.92
C HIS A 142 19.10 -2.58 4.45
N PHE A 143 18.32 -1.50 4.54
CA PHE A 143 16.94 -1.42 4.07
C PHE A 143 16.59 0.00 3.65
N VAL A 144 15.57 0.11 2.81
CA VAL A 144 14.88 1.38 2.51
C VAL A 144 13.53 1.32 3.17
N MET A 145 13.14 2.39 3.86
CA MET A 145 11.89 2.47 4.62
C MET A 145 11.08 3.69 4.19
N VAL A 146 9.77 3.50 4.07
CA VAL A 146 8.80 4.55 3.78
C VAL A 146 7.71 4.58 4.85
N ASN A 147 7.12 5.75 5.05
CA ASN A 147 5.96 5.93 5.93
C ASN A 147 4.67 5.69 5.13
N ALA A 148 4.13 4.48 5.21
CA ALA A 148 2.95 4.06 4.47
C ALA A 148 1.70 4.86 4.87
N SER A 149 1.57 5.31 6.13
CA SER A 149 0.49 6.21 6.56
C SER A 149 0.50 7.55 5.82
N THR A 150 1.69 8.08 5.51
CA THR A 150 1.83 9.32 4.72
C THR A 150 1.46 9.08 3.26
N VAL A 151 1.88 7.95 2.68
CA VAL A 151 1.52 7.57 1.31
C VAL A 151 0.01 7.42 1.17
N PHE A 152 -0.62 6.69 2.10
CA PHE A 152 -2.07 6.54 2.18
C PHE A 152 -2.79 7.89 2.28
N SER A 153 -2.33 8.79 3.15
CA SER A 153 -2.92 10.13 3.30
C SER A 153 -2.87 10.93 2.00
N ARG A 154 -1.76 10.84 1.25
CA ARG A 154 -1.65 11.49 -0.07
C ARG A 154 -2.62 10.89 -1.08
N VAL A 155 -2.81 9.56 -1.09
CA VAL A 155 -3.79 8.89 -1.96
C VAL A 155 -5.20 9.36 -1.61
N CYS A 156 -5.59 9.34 -0.34
CA CYS A 156 -6.91 9.79 0.12
C CYS A 156 -7.18 11.24 -0.27
N ASN A 157 -6.21 12.13 -0.07
CA ASN A 157 -6.33 13.54 -0.46
C ASN A 157 -6.56 13.71 -1.98
N ARG A 158 -5.91 12.89 -2.83
CA ARG A 158 -6.16 12.91 -4.28
C ARG A 158 -7.53 12.37 -4.66
N MET A 159 -8.13 11.53 -3.82
CA MET A 159 -9.51 11.07 -3.95
C MET A 159 -10.53 12.08 -3.41
N GLY A 160 -10.08 13.18 -2.81
CA GLY A 160 -10.94 14.15 -2.14
C GLY A 160 -11.56 13.63 -0.84
N ARG A 161 -10.92 12.66 -0.17
CA ARG A 161 -11.40 12.05 1.08
C ARG A 161 -10.42 12.29 2.22
N HIS A 162 -10.95 12.41 3.43
CA HIS A 162 -10.12 12.53 4.62
C HIS A 162 -9.63 11.12 5.06
N PRO A 163 -8.32 10.90 5.26
CA PRO A 163 -7.80 9.57 5.55
C PRO A 163 -8.33 8.98 6.87
N TYR A 164 -8.59 9.83 7.88
CA TYR A 164 -9.15 9.39 9.16
C TYR A 164 -10.51 8.70 8.99
N GLU A 165 -11.41 9.27 8.17
CA GLU A 165 -12.76 8.72 7.94
C GLU A 165 -12.71 7.35 7.28
N ILE A 166 -11.75 7.13 6.35
CA ILE A 166 -11.57 5.84 5.68
C ILE A 166 -11.06 4.79 6.68
N LEU A 167 -10.14 5.16 7.57
CA LEU A 167 -9.62 4.20 8.56
C LEU A 167 -10.68 3.89 9.64
N GLU A 168 -11.45 4.88 10.11
CA GLU A 168 -12.59 4.67 11.01
C GLU A 168 -13.63 3.74 10.39
N GLU A 169 -14.02 3.97 9.13
CA GLU A 169 -14.96 3.08 8.46
C GLU A 169 -14.41 1.64 8.37
N ALA A 170 -13.11 1.47 8.16
CA ALA A 170 -12.49 0.16 8.01
C ALA A 170 -12.31 -0.59 9.33
N TYR A 171 -11.91 0.10 10.41
CA TYR A 171 -11.52 -0.52 11.68
C TYR A 171 -12.63 -0.49 12.75
N THR A 172 -13.59 0.41 12.65
CA THR A 172 -14.71 0.53 13.60
C THR A 172 -15.91 -0.33 13.16
N CYS A 173 -16.06 -0.62 11.85
CA CYS A 173 -17.16 -1.43 11.32
C CYS A 173 -16.85 -2.92 11.11
N ARG A 174 -15.61 -3.37 11.35
CA ARG A 174 -15.24 -4.80 11.27
C ARG A 174 -14.87 -5.31 12.66
N PRO A 175 -15.74 -6.06 13.35
CA PRO A 175 -15.35 -6.71 14.58
C PRO A 175 -14.23 -7.70 14.25
N SER A 176 -13.19 -7.70 15.09
CA SER A 176 -12.16 -8.74 15.12
C SER A 176 -12.87 -10.10 15.12
N ILE A 177 -12.68 -10.88 14.06
CA ILE A 177 -13.24 -12.24 13.93
C ILE A 177 -12.36 -13.19 14.73
#